data_AF-A0A841VJ52-F1
#
_entry.id   AF-A0A841VJ52-F1
#
_cell.length_a   1.000
_cell.length_b   1.000
_cell.length_c   1.000
_cell.angle_alpha   90.00
_cell.angle_beta   90.00
_cell.angle_gamma   90.00
#
_symmetry.space_group_name_H-M   'P 1'
#
loop_
_entity.id
_entity.type
_entity.pdbx_description
1 polymer ?
#
loop_
_entity_poly.entity_id
_entity_poly.type
_entity_poly.pdbx_seq_one_letter_code
_entity_poly.pdbx_strand_id
1 'polypeptide(L)'
;MQTQVLELEKIADKIRKLFALSQSPNEAEASAAAAKAQEMLTRHNLSIASLQDWTPQPLEEEVIRQFKRMTSWKFILLSGVCWGNYCSAITRHYHSGSKMIIEWH
;
A
#
# COMPACT_ATOMS: atom_id res chain seq x y z
N MET A 1 -3.23 -22.38 0.68
CA MET A 1 -2.89 -20.93 0.65
C MET A 1 -2.02 -20.51 1.84
N GLN A 2 -2.35 -20.83 3.10
CA GLN A 2 -1.57 -20.43 4.28
C GLN A 2 -0.05 -20.77 4.22
N THR A 3 0.30 -21.96 3.72
CA THR A 3 1.69 -22.45 3.75
C THR A 3 2.63 -21.68 2.82
N GLN A 4 2.13 -21.18 1.69
CA GLN A 4 2.95 -20.38 0.76
C GLN A 4 3.25 -18.98 1.30
N VAL A 5 2.31 -18.39 2.05
CA VAL A 5 2.49 -17.06 2.65
C VAL A 5 3.59 -17.11 3.72
N LEU A 6 3.57 -18.14 4.59
CA LEU A 6 4.58 -18.33 5.64
C LEU A 6 5.98 -18.56 5.07
N GLU A 7 6.11 -19.24 3.94
CA GLU A 7 7.42 -19.47 3.31
C GLU A 7 7.99 -18.19 2.69
N LEU A 8 7.16 -17.36 2.05
CA LEU A 8 7.59 -16.06 1.51
C LEU A 8 8.07 -15.11 2.61
N GLU A 9 7.43 -15.13 3.77
CA GLU A 9 7.81 -14.29 4.91
C GLU A 9 9.18 -14.68 5.48
N LYS A 10 9.46 -15.98 5.59
CA LYS A 10 10.80 -16.49 5.95
C LYS A 10 11.88 -16.12 4.93
N ILE A 11 11.54 -16.11 3.65
CA ILE A 11 12.45 -15.70 2.58
C ILE A 11 12.73 -14.19 2.70
N ALA A 12 11.70 -13.37 2.91
CA ALA A 12 11.84 -11.93 3.11
C ALA A 12 12.75 -11.61 4.32
N ASP A 13 12.58 -12.31 5.44
CA ASP A 13 13.45 -12.18 6.62
C ASP A 13 14.92 -12.50 6.33
N LYS A 14 15.17 -13.56 5.56
CA LYS A 14 16.54 -13.92 5.16
C LYS A 14 17.16 -12.85 4.28
N ILE A 15 16.39 -12.30 3.34
CA ILE A 15 16.88 -11.22 2.45
C ILE A 15 17.18 -9.96 3.27
N ARG A 16 16.30 -9.58 4.22
CA ARG A 16 16.56 -8.44 5.14
C ARG A 16 17.87 -8.60 5.91
N LYS A 17 18.12 -9.79 6.44
CA LYS A 17 19.36 -10.09 7.18
C LYS A 17 20.61 -9.99 6.31
N LEU A 18 20.57 -10.52 5.08
CA LEU A 18 21.69 -10.40 4.15
C LEU A 18 21.92 -8.96 3.68
N PHE A 19 20.83 -8.20 3.48
CA PHE A 19 20.94 -6.79 3.13
C PHE A 19 21.58 -5.98 4.27
N ALA A 20 21.23 -6.26 5.54
CA ALA A 20 21.90 -5.66 6.69
C ALA A 20 23.39 -6.05 6.76
N LEU A 21 23.72 -7.32 6.52
CA LEU A 21 25.11 -7.80 6.49
C LEU A 21 25.93 -7.14 5.36
N SER A 22 25.28 -6.81 4.23
CA SER A 22 25.92 -6.10 3.12
C SER A 22 26.37 -4.67 3.45
N GLN A 23 25.92 -4.11 4.57
CA GLN A 23 26.33 -2.79 5.06
C GLN A 23 27.44 -2.88 6.13
N SER A 24 27.98 -4.08 6.39
CA SER A 24 29.05 -4.29 7.35
C SER A 24 30.40 -3.73 6.84
N PRO A 25 31.33 -3.37 7.74
CA PRO A 25 32.61 -2.76 7.37
C PRO A 25 33.60 -3.73 6.68
N ASN A 26 33.27 -5.03 6.62
CA ASN A 26 34.10 -6.04 5.96
C ASN A 26 33.73 -6.14 4.48
N GLU A 27 34.50 -5.46 3.61
CA GLU A 27 34.19 -5.32 2.18
C GLU A 27 33.96 -6.65 1.46
N ALA A 28 34.78 -7.67 1.75
CA ALA A 28 34.65 -8.99 1.11
C ALA A 28 33.35 -9.69 1.48
N GLU A 29 32.96 -9.62 2.76
CA GLU A 29 31.72 -10.21 3.27
C GLU A 29 30.50 -9.39 2.85
N ALA A 30 30.61 -8.08 2.85
CA ALA A 30 29.58 -7.14 2.43
C ALA A 30 29.19 -7.36 0.95
N SER A 31 30.20 -7.46 0.06
CA SER A 31 29.98 -7.70 -1.37
C SER A 31 29.34 -9.07 -1.65
N ALA A 32 29.81 -10.12 -0.96
CA ALA A 32 29.22 -11.45 -1.06
C ALA A 32 27.76 -11.49 -0.57
N ALA A 33 27.46 -10.79 0.52
CA ALA A 33 26.12 -10.67 1.07
C ALA A 33 25.17 -9.91 0.12
N ALA A 34 25.64 -8.80 -0.48
CA ALA A 34 24.88 -8.02 -1.46
C ALA A 34 24.51 -8.86 -2.69
N ALA A 35 25.48 -9.58 -3.26
CA ALA A 35 25.25 -10.45 -4.41
C ALA A 35 24.21 -11.54 -4.11
N LYS A 36 24.29 -12.13 -2.91
CA LYS A 36 23.37 -13.19 -2.49
C LYS A 36 21.95 -12.66 -2.23
N ALA A 37 21.81 -11.47 -1.66
CA ALA A 37 20.52 -10.81 -1.49
C ALA A 37 19.86 -10.55 -2.85
N GLN A 38 20.62 -10.04 -3.83
CA GLN A 38 20.14 -9.75 -5.19
C GLN A 38 19.69 -11.01 -5.93
N GLU A 39 20.44 -12.11 -5.81
CA GLU A 39 20.08 -13.42 -6.37
C GLU A 39 18.72 -13.91 -5.82
N MET A 40 18.51 -13.81 -4.50
CA MET A 40 17.27 -14.25 -3.87
C MET A 40 16.07 -13.37 -4.23
N LEU A 41 16.25 -12.04 -4.28
CA LEU A 41 15.21 -11.13 -4.76
C LEU A 41 14.73 -11.52 -6.16
N THR A 42 15.69 -11.76 -7.07
CA THR A 42 15.40 -12.13 -8.45
C THR A 42 14.72 -13.49 -8.54
N ARG A 43 15.21 -14.50 -7.81
CA ARG A 43 14.63 -15.87 -7.83
C ARG A 43 13.18 -15.91 -7.35
N HIS A 44 12.82 -15.07 -6.37
CA HIS A 44 11.48 -15.02 -5.81
C HIS A 44 10.61 -13.89 -6.39
N ASN A 45 11.12 -13.18 -7.41
CA ASN A 45 10.44 -12.06 -8.05
C ASN A 45 9.97 -10.99 -7.05
N LEU A 46 10.77 -10.76 -6.01
CA LEU A 46 10.53 -9.79 -4.95
C LEU A 46 11.28 -8.49 -5.27
N SER A 47 10.68 -7.36 -4.92
CA SER A 47 11.35 -6.07 -4.96
C SER A 47 11.79 -5.65 -3.55
N ILE A 48 12.75 -4.74 -3.44
CA ILE A 48 13.14 -4.15 -2.15
C ILE A 48 11.95 -3.45 -1.48
N ALA A 49 11.08 -2.81 -2.27
CA ALA A 49 9.85 -2.20 -1.76
C ALA A 49 8.89 -3.23 -1.13
N SER A 50 8.92 -4.49 -1.59
CA SER A 50 8.15 -5.58 -1.02
C SER A 50 8.70 -6.09 0.33
N LEU A 51 9.95 -5.77 0.65
CA LEU A 51 10.59 -6.14 1.93
C LEU A 51 10.39 -5.10 3.02
N GLN A 52 10.00 -3.89 2.62
CA GLN A 52 9.71 -2.80 3.53
C GLN A 52 8.40 -3.13 4.24
N ASP A 53 8.39 -3.03 5.56
CA ASP A 53 7.17 -3.23 6.32
C ASP A 53 6.16 -2.20 5.81
N TRP A 54 5.09 -2.70 5.18
CA TRP A 54 3.96 -1.86 4.84
C TRP A 54 3.34 -1.44 6.18
N THR A 55 3.78 -0.28 6.66
CA THR A 55 3.06 0.40 7.73
C THR A 55 1.87 1.06 7.04
N PRO A 56 0.62 0.63 7.32
CA PRO A 56 -0.54 1.41 6.93
C PRO A 56 -0.32 2.81 7.51
N GLN A 57 -0.05 3.77 6.64
CA GLN A 57 -0.14 5.16 7.07
C GLN A 57 -1.61 5.38 7.43
N PRO A 58 -1.90 5.95 8.62
CA PRO A 58 -3.26 6.31 8.95
C PRO A 58 -3.75 7.24 7.84
N LEU A 59 -4.85 6.85 7.18
CA LEU A 59 -5.52 7.72 6.23
C LEU A 59 -6.01 8.93 7.01
N GLU A 60 -5.33 10.06 6.88
CA GLU A 60 -5.77 11.31 7.48
C GLU A 60 -7.00 11.82 6.71
N GLU A 61 -8.19 11.53 7.25
CA GLU A 61 -9.46 12.06 6.74
C GLU A 61 -9.63 13.49 7.27
N GLU A 62 -9.21 14.49 6.50
CA GLU A 62 -9.47 15.89 6.85
C GLU A 62 -10.89 16.29 6.41
N VAL A 63 -11.77 16.48 7.40
CA VAL A 63 -13.14 16.95 7.13
C VAL A 63 -13.15 18.48 7.07
N ILE A 64 -12.92 19.01 5.87
CA ILE A 64 -12.91 20.47 5.62
C ILE A 64 -14.29 21.10 5.89
N ARG A 65 -15.38 20.40 5.53
CA ARG A 65 -16.75 20.88 5.77
C ARG A 65 -17.78 19.76 5.63
N GLN A 66 -18.69 19.68 6.60
CA GLN A 66 -19.86 18.79 6.52
C GLN A 66 -21.11 19.57 6.08
N PHE A 67 -21.84 19.03 5.10
CA PHE A 67 -23.13 19.56 4.69
C PHE A 67 -24.25 18.64 5.19
N LYS A 68 -25.30 19.21 5.81
CA LYS A 68 -26.46 18.45 6.30
C LYS A 68 -27.25 17.74 5.20
N ARG A 69 -27.24 18.27 3.97
CA ARG A 69 -27.92 17.69 2.81
C ARG A 69 -27.03 17.78 1.57
N MET A 70 -26.97 16.67 0.84
CA MET A 70 -26.43 16.64 -0.52
C MET A 70 -27.53 17.06 -1.49
N THR A 71 -27.31 18.14 -2.23
CA THR A 71 -28.23 18.61 -3.28
C THR A 71 -27.80 18.07 -4.63
N SER A 72 -28.74 17.93 -5.58
CA SER A 72 -28.47 17.31 -6.88
C SER A 72 -27.31 17.96 -7.64
N TRP A 73 -27.19 19.29 -7.62
CA TRP A 73 -26.09 19.99 -8.30
C TRP A 73 -24.71 19.69 -7.68
N LYS A 74 -24.62 19.48 -6.36
CA LYS A 74 -23.36 19.12 -5.70
C LYS A 74 -22.92 17.72 -6.08
N PHE A 75 -23.88 16.80 -6.18
CA PHE A 75 -23.61 15.45 -6.64
C PHE A 75 -23.12 15.43 -8.09
N ILE A 76 -23.78 16.18 -8.99
CA ILE A 76 -23.37 16.29 -10.39
C ILE A 76 -21.93 16.82 -10.50
N LEU A 77 -21.60 17.88 -9.75
CA LEU A 77 -20.24 18.43 -9.72
C LEU A 77 -19.23 17.39 -9.25
N LEU A 78 -19.53 16.71 -8.13
CA LEU A 78 -18.66 15.68 -7.58
C LEU A 78 -18.46 14.53 -8.57
N SER A 79 -19.52 14.04 -9.20
CA SER A 79 -19.45 12.98 -10.20
C SER A 79 -18.53 13.36 -11.37
N GLY A 80 -18.58 14.61 -11.85
CA GLY A 80 -17.68 15.10 -12.89
C GLY A 80 -16.21 15.13 -12.44
N VAL A 81 -15.95 15.59 -11.21
CA VAL A 81 -14.60 15.58 -10.63
C VAL A 81 -14.09 14.14 -10.47
N CYS A 82 -14.91 13.24 -9.94
CA CYS A 82 -14.56 11.84 -9.77
C CYS A 82 -14.24 11.18 -11.13
N TRP A 83 -15.06 11.42 -12.15
CA TRP A 83 -14.84 10.88 -13.49
C TRP A 83 -13.49 11.32 -14.09
N GLY A 84 -13.11 12.58 -13.92
CA GLY A 84 -11.81 13.09 -14.38
C GLY A 84 -10.59 12.55 -13.62
N ASN A 85 -10.80 11.89 -12.48
CA ASN A 85 -9.74 11.36 -11.62
C ASN A 85 -9.80 9.83 -11.47
N TYR A 86 -10.54 9.13 -12.35
CA TYR A 86 -10.74 7.66 -12.25
C TYR A 86 -11.31 7.20 -10.89
N CYS A 87 -12.18 8.04 -10.31
CA CYS A 87 -12.93 7.72 -9.11
C CYS A 87 -14.43 7.58 -9.40
N SER A 88 -15.16 6.98 -8.46
CA SER A 88 -16.61 6.91 -8.42
C SER A 88 -17.16 7.47 -7.12
N ALA A 89 -18.18 8.31 -7.20
CA ALA A 89 -18.92 8.82 -6.04
C ALA A 89 -20.16 7.95 -5.78
N ILE A 90 -20.19 7.28 -4.62
CA ILE A 90 -21.23 6.34 -4.23
C ILE A 90 -21.95 6.88 -2.99
N THR A 91 -23.28 6.75 -2.94
CA THR A 91 -24.05 7.05 -1.74
C THR A 91 -24.43 5.75 -1.05
N ARG A 92 -23.97 5.56 0.20
CA ARG A 92 -24.43 4.46 1.06
C ARG A 92 -25.49 4.97 2.03
N HIS A 93 -26.61 4.28 2.04
CA HIS A 93 -27.70 4.53 2.98
C HIS A 93 -27.55 3.60 4.20
N TYR A 94 -27.59 4.19 5.38
CA TYR A 94 -27.58 3.52 6.67
C TYR A 94 -28.85 3.87 7.44
N HIS A 95 -29.16 3.09 8.47
CA HIS A 95 -30.29 3.38 9.34
C HIS A 95 -30.17 4.75 10.05
N SER A 96 -28.92 5.20 10.29
CA SER A 96 -28.60 6.48 10.93
C SER A 96 -28.48 7.67 9.97
N GLY A 97 -28.59 7.45 8.65
CA GLY A 97 -28.41 8.51 7.65
C GLY A 97 -27.73 8.01 6.37
N SER A 98 -27.35 8.92 5.49
CA SER A 98 -26.63 8.56 4.25
C SER A 98 -25.21 9.12 4.29
N LYS A 99 -24.21 8.32 3.93
CA LYS A 99 -22.81 8.76 3.76
C LYS A 99 -22.43 8.66 2.29
N MET A 100 -21.75 9.69 1.80
CA MET A 100 -21.12 9.65 0.49
C MET A 100 -19.69 9.16 0.62
N ILE A 101 -19.29 8.29 -0.30
CA ILE A 101 -17.97 7.66 -0.33
C ILE A 101 -17.42 7.84 -1.74
N ILE A 102 -16.14 8.16 -1.84
CA ILE A 102 -15.41 8.22 -3.10
C ILE A 102 -14.53 6.97 -3.14
N GLU A 103 -14.73 6.12 -4.14
CA GLU A 103 -13.94 4.91 -4.36
C GLU A 103 -13.08 5.08 -5.61
N TRP A 104 -11.83 4.62 -5.56
CA TRP A 104 -10.96 4.54 -6.73
C TRP A 104 -11.37 3.34 -7.59
N HIS A 105 -11.24 3.45 -8.91
CA HIS A 105 -11.42 2.32 -9.83
C HIS A 105 -10.25 1.35 -9.84
#